data_AF-A0A1V5XPV8-F1
#
_entry.id   AF-A0A1V5XPV8-F1
#
_cell.length_a   1.000
_cell.length_b   1.000
_cell.length_c   1.000
_cell.angle_alpha   90.00
_cell.angle_beta   90.00
_cell.angle_gamma   90.00
#
_symmetry.space_group_name_H-M   'P 1'
#
loop_
_entity.id
_entity.type
_entity.pdbx_description
1 polymer ?
#
loop_
_entity_poly.entity_id
_entity_poly.type
_entity_poly.pdbx_seq_one_letter_code
_entity_poly.pdbx_strand_id
1 'polypeptide(L)'
;MSELAPKTYEFSKLVNPDTFMREVQKSGISTCLMGVSTHGTYSFITFKKELSAEDYQILCNLVQQHNAALLPDEMPAEVSVLEVPKYAIPLIDRTYIERSLLIETDADSVGPFLVSFTFKYPIVLLGGDLYLDPDMKGDSVKCIVHFAPDDVVGYVSAPADTGSNYVEVNADAIQNKYIWKSYELTAVNPDNGQHTALGECIKIVGNKVYLDSPIPNSIGAGFYIKCVAVPIPILHVTSTVGSIRIGDGTTRGAFMPEGSVLELQYTNNNKKAKKVGFMMEYYV
;
A
#
# COMPACT_ATOMS: atom_id res chain seq x y z
N MET A 1 3.29 35.46 2.15
CA MET A 1 4.09 34.29 1.73
C MET A 1 3.52 33.85 0.39
N SER A 2 4.31 33.82 -0.68
CA SER A 2 3.81 33.43 -2.00
C SER A 2 3.42 31.95 -1.96
N GLU A 3 2.18 31.64 -2.32
CA GLU A 3 1.75 30.26 -2.56
C GLU A 3 2.71 29.64 -3.58
N LEU A 4 3.37 28.54 -3.20
CA LEU A 4 4.20 27.78 -4.13
C LEU A 4 3.24 27.12 -5.12
N ALA A 5 3.24 27.62 -6.36
CA ALA A 5 2.42 27.07 -7.42
C ALA A 5 2.91 25.65 -7.77
N PRO A 6 2.00 24.69 -8.03
CA PRO A 6 2.36 23.39 -8.55
C PRO A 6 3.23 23.49 -9.81
N LYS A 7 4.21 22.60 -9.94
CA LYS A 7 5.09 22.50 -11.10
C LYS A 7 4.91 21.17 -11.80
N THR A 8 4.54 21.21 -13.07
CA THR A 8 4.43 20.03 -13.95
C THR A 8 5.70 19.88 -14.78
N TYR A 9 6.22 18.65 -14.81
CA TYR A 9 7.33 18.23 -15.65
C TYR A 9 6.82 17.32 -16.76
N GLU A 10 7.24 17.61 -17.98
CA GLU A 10 6.84 16.87 -19.17
C GLU A 10 7.98 15.96 -19.62
N PHE A 11 7.64 14.72 -19.95
CA PHE A 11 8.58 13.74 -20.47
C PHE A 11 8.04 13.11 -21.74
N SER A 12 8.88 13.05 -22.78
CA SER A 12 8.61 12.33 -24.03
C SER A 12 8.85 10.83 -23.89
N LYS A 13 8.37 10.26 -22.79
CA LYS A 13 8.38 8.83 -22.50
C LYS A 13 7.12 8.51 -21.72
N LEU A 14 6.42 7.46 -22.15
CA LEU A 14 5.25 6.97 -21.43
C LEU A 14 5.68 6.33 -20.11
N VAL A 15 5.00 6.70 -19.03
CA VAL A 15 5.07 6.00 -17.75
C VAL A 15 3.70 5.42 -17.43
N ASN A 16 3.65 4.27 -16.76
CA ASN A 16 2.40 3.74 -16.24
C ASN A 16 2.08 4.47 -14.91
N PRO A 17 1.03 5.32 -14.86
CA PRO A 17 0.75 6.16 -13.68
C PRO A 17 0.63 5.36 -12.38
N ASP A 18 0.02 4.16 -12.43
CA ASP A 18 -0.24 3.31 -11.26
C ASP A 18 1.07 2.83 -10.60
N THR A 19 2.01 2.38 -11.42
CA THR A 19 3.30 1.86 -10.93
C THR A 19 4.33 2.98 -10.73
N PHE A 20 4.27 4.03 -11.55
CA PHE A 20 5.25 5.12 -11.54
C PHE A 20 5.09 6.03 -10.32
N MET A 21 3.85 6.29 -9.87
CA MET A 21 3.59 7.01 -8.62
C MET A 21 4.35 6.36 -7.44
N ARG A 22 4.37 5.02 -7.40
CA ARG A 22 5.03 4.26 -6.34
C ARG A 22 6.55 4.32 -6.43
N GLU A 23 7.12 4.31 -7.63
CA GLU A 23 8.56 4.47 -7.85
C GLU A 23 9.03 5.86 -7.39
N VAL A 24 8.26 6.91 -7.65
CA VAL A 24 8.53 8.26 -7.14
C VAL A 24 8.44 8.31 -5.62
N GLN A 25 7.45 7.66 -5.01
CA GLN A 25 7.31 7.58 -3.55
C GLN A 25 8.45 6.83 -2.84
N LYS A 26 9.03 5.82 -3.50
CA LYS A 26 10.20 5.07 -2.98
C LYS A 26 11.54 5.76 -3.24
N SER A 27 11.54 6.86 -3.98
CA SER A 27 12.74 7.60 -4.35
C SER A 27 13.18 8.58 -3.26
N GLY A 28 14.37 9.17 -3.45
CA GLY A 28 14.86 10.25 -2.59
C GLY A 28 14.24 11.63 -2.86
N ILE A 29 13.24 11.74 -3.76
CA ILE A 29 12.63 13.03 -4.11
C ILE A 29 11.93 13.62 -2.89
N SER A 30 12.41 14.78 -2.43
CA SER A 30 11.93 15.43 -1.22
C SER A 30 10.60 16.19 -1.42
N THR A 31 10.30 16.56 -2.67
CA THR A 31 9.11 17.34 -3.01
C THR A 31 7.93 16.43 -3.33
N CYS A 32 6.75 16.76 -2.77
CA CYS A 32 5.54 15.94 -2.88
C CYS A 32 4.98 15.90 -4.31
N LEU A 33 4.80 14.68 -4.82
CA LEU A 33 4.08 14.38 -6.05
C LEU A 33 2.58 14.64 -5.87
N MET A 34 1.99 15.42 -6.76
CA MET A 34 0.54 15.70 -6.82
C MET A 34 -0.20 14.80 -7.80
N GLY A 35 0.46 14.34 -8.86
CA GLY A 35 -0.19 13.48 -9.84
C GLY A 35 0.71 13.10 -11.00
N VAL A 36 0.37 11.99 -11.62
CA VAL A 36 0.98 11.49 -12.87
C VAL A 36 -0.16 11.32 -13.85
N SER A 37 -0.07 11.98 -14.99
CA SER A 37 -1.02 11.80 -16.08
C SER A 37 -0.27 11.55 -17.38
N THR A 38 -0.93 10.93 -18.35
CA THR A 38 -0.37 10.65 -19.66
C THR A 38 -1.31 11.16 -20.73
N HIS A 39 -0.74 11.72 -21.80
CA HIS A 39 -1.48 12.13 -22.99
C HIS A 39 -0.67 11.76 -24.23
N GLY A 40 -1.16 10.82 -25.02
CA GLY A 40 -0.41 10.24 -26.13
C GLY A 40 0.89 9.59 -25.64
N THR A 41 2.02 10.01 -26.19
CA THR A 41 3.37 9.52 -25.84
C THR A 41 4.03 10.31 -24.71
N TYR A 42 3.35 11.29 -24.14
CA TYR A 42 3.88 12.19 -23.12
C TYR A 42 3.36 11.83 -21.74
N SER A 43 4.23 11.97 -20.74
CA SER A 43 3.90 11.87 -19.33
C SER A 43 4.07 13.22 -18.66
N PHE A 44 3.10 13.59 -17.84
CA PHE A 44 3.04 14.83 -17.09
C PHE A 44 3.07 14.49 -15.61
N ILE A 45 4.13 14.91 -14.93
CA ILE A 45 4.38 14.58 -13.54
C ILE A 45 4.36 15.89 -12.76
N THR A 46 3.35 16.06 -11.91
CA THR A 46 3.10 17.32 -11.21
C THR A 46 3.53 17.21 -9.76
N PHE A 47 4.31 18.18 -9.29
CA PHE A 47 4.77 18.30 -7.92
C PHE A 47 4.21 19.58 -7.28
N LYS A 48 4.09 19.59 -5.94
CA LYS A 48 3.56 20.74 -5.19
C LYS A 48 4.36 22.04 -5.37
N LYS A 49 5.61 21.93 -5.79
CA LYS A 49 6.50 23.04 -6.13
C LYS A 49 7.57 22.55 -7.10
N GLU A 50 8.39 23.48 -7.57
CA GLU A 50 9.57 23.15 -8.34
C GLU A 50 10.55 22.27 -7.54
N LEU A 51 11.00 21.20 -8.19
CA LEU A 51 12.03 20.28 -7.72
C LEU A 51 13.39 20.97 -7.64
N SER A 52 14.20 20.55 -6.68
CA SER A 52 15.63 20.85 -6.70
C SER A 52 16.28 20.18 -7.92
N ALA A 53 17.47 20.63 -8.31
CA ALA A 53 18.22 20.00 -9.41
C ALA A 53 18.50 18.51 -9.13
N GLU A 54 18.74 18.15 -7.86
CA GLU A 54 18.95 16.77 -7.42
C GLU A 54 17.67 15.94 -7.54
N ASP A 55 16.55 16.43 -7.01
CA ASP A 55 15.24 15.76 -7.12
C ASP A 55 14.82 15.59 -8.59
N TYR A 56 15.07 16.59 -9.43
CA TYR A 56 14.78 16.52 -10.85
C TYR A 56 15.63 15.47 -11.57
N GLN A 57 16.90 15.32 -11.20
CA GLN A 57 17.76 14.27 -11.76
C GLN A 57 17.28 12.87 -11.37
N ILE A 58 16.85 12.69 -10.11
CA ILE A 58 16.23 11.44 -9.64
C ILE A 58 14.97 11.15 -10.47
N LEU A 59 14.11 12.16 -10.66
CA LEU A 59 12.90 12.02 -11.48
C LEU A 59 13.22 11.58 -12.91
N CYS A 60 14.21 12.21 -13.55
CA CYS A 60 14.64 11.85 -14.89
C CYS A 60 15.11 10.39 -14.95
N ASN A 61 15.89 9.94 -13.97
CA ASN A 61 16.37 8.56 -13.90
C ASN A 61 15.21 7.57 -13.74
N LEU A 62 14.25 7.87 -12.86
CA LEU A 62 13.05 7.04 -12.68
C LEU A 62 12.27 6.93 -14.00
N VAL A 63 11.97 8.06 -14.66
CA VAL A 63 11.26 8.05 -15.95
C VAL A 63 12.02 7.19 -16.96
N GLN A 64 13.34 7.34 -17.07
CA GLN A 64 14.15 6.59 -18.03
C GLN A 64 14.24 5.08 -17.73
N GLN A 65 14.24 4.69 -16.46
CA GLN A 65 14.27 3.28 -16.05
C GLN A 65 12.90 2.62 -16.02
N HIS A 66 11.83 3.41 -15.96
CA HIS A 66 10.48 2.91 -15.87
C HIS A 66 10.09 2.04 -17.08
N ASN A 67 9.58 0.83 -16.81
CA ASN A 67 9.07 -0.07 -17.84
C ASN A 67 7.55 0.08 -17.96
N ALA A 68 7.12 0.88 -18.94
CA ALA A 68 5.70 1.11 -19.22
C ALA A 68 4.97 -0.15 -19.74
N ALA A 69 5.70 -1.20 -20.17
CA ALA A 69 5.14 -2.44 -20.72
C ALA A 69 4.62 -3.43 -19.64
N LEU A 70 4.51 -3.01 -18.37
CA LEU A 70 3.85 -3.81 -17.32
C LEU A 70 2.30 -3.77 -17.39
N LEU A 71 1.72 -3.38 -18.53
CA LEU A 71 0.33 -3.64 -18.88
C LEU A 71 0.28 -4.83 -19.88
N PRO A 72 -0.66 -5.77 -19.74
CA PRO A 72 -0.76 -6.93 -20.64
C PRO A 72 -0.95 -6.49 -22.11
N ASP A 73 -0.26 -7.17 -23.02
CA ASP A 73 -0.15 -6.89 -24.48
C ASP A 73 -1.44 -7.04 -25.31
N GLU A 74 -2.63 -6.93 -24.71
CA GLU A 74 -3.89 -6.93 -25.45
C GLU A 74 -4.64 -5.62 -25.23
N MET A 75 -4.75 -4.81 -26.30
CA MET A 75 -5.75 -3.75 -26.38
C MET A 75 -7.13 -4.42 -26.34
N PRO A 76 -8.02 -4.10 -25.37
CA PRO A 76 -9.44 -4.20 -25.63
C PRO A 76 -9.81 -3.08 -26.60
N ALA A 77 -10.69 -3.40 -27.55
CA ALA A 77 -11.35 -2.45 -28.44
C ALA A 77 -11.93 -1.23 -27.68
N GLU A 78 -12.33 -0.19 -28.40
CA GLU A 78 -13.18 0.86 -27.84
C GLU A 78 -14.37 0.22 -27.10
N VAL A 79 -14.29 0.19 -25.77
CA VAL A 79 -15.38 -0.22 -24.90
C VAL A 79 -16.03 1.05 -24.39
N SER A 80 -17.17 1.41 -24.98
CA SER A 80 -18.18 2.22 -24.31
C SER A 80 -18.35 1.69 -22.88
N VAL A 81 -18.25 2.56 -21.87
CA VAL A 81 -18.34 2.24 -20.44
C VAL A 81 -19.24 1.02 -20.20
N LEU A 82 -18.61 -0.12 -20.00
CA LEU A 82 -19.24 -1.30 -19.45
C LEU A 82 -18.44 -1.59 -18.19
N GLU A 83 -18.97 -1.11 -17.06
CA GLU A 83 -18.66 -1.66 -15.76
C GLU A 83 -18.87 -3.17 -15.84
N VAL A 84 -17.80 -3.94 -16.05
CA VAL A 84 -17.87 -5.40 -15.94
C VAL A 84 -16.98 -5.83 -14.78
N PRO A 85 -17.57 -6.52 -13.79
CA PRO A 85 -17.16 -6.41 -12.41
C PRO A 85 -16.19 -7.53 -12.08
N LYS A 86 -14.96 -7.18 -11.69
CA LYS A 86 -14.08 -8.16 -11.03
C LYS A 86 -14.59 -8.51 -9.63
N TYR A 87 -15.60 -7.78 -9.14
CA TYR A 87 -16.34 -8.01 -7.91
C TYR A 87 -17.87 -7.95 -8.14
N ALA A 88 -18.43 -8.75 -9.06
CA ALA A 88 -19.83 -9.16 -8.88
C ALA A 88 -19.87 -10.17 -7.73
N ILE A 89 -19.55 -9.70 -6.53
CA ILE A 89 -19.74 -10.47 -5.32
C ILE A 89 -21.21 -10.27 -4.98
N PRO A 90 -22.08 -11.29 -5.12
CA PRO A 90 -23.52 -11.14 -4.90
C PRO A 90 -23.88 -10.70 -3.48
N LEU A 91 -22.89 -10.72 -2.57
CA LEU A 91 -22.99 -10.33 -1.16
C LEU A 91 -22.77 -8.83 -0.93
N ILE A 92 -22.33 -8.06 -1.94
CA ILE A 92 -22.03 -6.63 -1.82
C ILE A 92 -23.07 -5.82 -2.59
N ASP A 93 -23.93 -5.09 -1.88
CA ASP A 93 -25.02 -4.30 -2.47
C ASP A 93 -24.56 -2.92 -3.00
N ARG A 94 -23.28 -2.60 -2.77
CA ARG A 94 -22.58 -1.38 -3.15
C ARG A 94 -23.06 -0.15 -2.40
N THR A 95 -23.64 -0.33 -1.22
CA THR A 95 -23.98 0.81 -0.35
C THR A 95 -22.69 1.50 0.10
N TYR A 96 -22.55 2.78 -0.25
CA TYR A 96 -21.43 3.61 0.17
C TYR A 96 -21.54 3.96 1.65
N ILE A 97 -20.47 3.69 2.42
CA ILE A 97 -20.38 4.01 3.83
C ILE A 97 -19.06 4.71 4.13
N GLU A 98 -19.14 5.74 4.97
CA GLU A 98 -17.99 6.38 5.60
C GLU A 98 -17.95 6.05 7.09
N ARG A 99 -16.75 5.83 7.62
CA ARG A 99 -16.54 5.58 9.05
C ARG A 99 -15.31 6.31 9.55
N SER A 100 -15.43 6.95 10.70
CA SER A 100 -14.31 7.61 11.35
C SER A 100 -13.70 6.71 12.43
N LEU A 101 -12.38 6.59 12.40
CA LEU A 101 -11.55 6.01 13.46
C LEU A 101 -10.80 7.14 14.14
N LEU A 102 -10.74 7.10 15.46
CA LEU A 102 -10.07 8.10 16.28
C LEU A 102 -9.00 7.42 17.14
N ILE A 103 -7.77 7.93 17.06
CA ILE A 103 -6.70 7.58 18.00
C ILE A 103 -6.47 8.80 18.88
N GLU A 104 -6.48 8.60 20.19
CA GLU A 104 -6.07 9.60 21.17
C GLU A 104 -4.72 9.18 21.76
N THR A 105 -3.75 10.10 21.75
CA THR A 105 -2.44 9.88 22.36
C THR A 105 -2.24 10.85 23.51
N ASP A 106 -1.61 10.38 24.58
CA ASP A 106 -1.26 11.22 25.73
C ASP A 106 0.06 11.96 25.49
N ALA A 107 0.31 13.02 26.26
CA ALA A 107 1.63 13.65 26.30
C ALA A 107 2.67 12.65 26.83
N ASP A 108 3.91 12.77 26.37
CA ASP A 108 5.04 11.90 26.74
C ASP A 108 4.92 10.43 26.31
N SER A 109 3.83 10.09 25.62
CA SER A 109 3.61 8.76 25.06
C SER A 109 4.24 8.63 23.66
N VAL A 110 4.97 7.54 23.44
CA VAL A 110 5.57 7.17 22.13
C VAL A 110 4.87 5.90 21.66
N GLY A 111 4.46 5.90 20.39
CA GLY A 111 3.69 4.79 19.80
C GLY A 111 4.50 3.49 19.59
N PRO A 112 3.90 2.48 18.93
CA PRO A 112 2.68 2.56 18.13
C PRO A 112 1.39 2.50 18.96
N PHE A 113 0.45 3.39 18.65
CA PHE A 113 -0.94 3.34 19.09
C PHE A 113 -1.77 2.62 18.03
N LEU A 114 -2.62 1.69 18.46
CA LEU A 114 -3.38 0.82 17.59
C LEU A 114 -4.88 1.08 17.77
N VAL A 115 -5.60 1.26 16.67
CA VAL A 115 -7.06 1.17 16.64
C VAL A 115 -7.46 0.15 15.59
N SER A 116 -8.30 -0.81 15.98
CA SER A 116 -8.70 -1.91 15.12
C SER A 116 -10.21 -1.94 14.98
N PHE A 117 -10.69 -2.22 13.77
CA PHE A 117 -12.10 -2.33 13.43
C PHE A 117 -12.35 -3.63 12.66
N THR A 118 -13.25 -4.45 13.18
CA THR A 118 -13.65 -5.71 12.53
C THR A 118 -14.89 -5.50 11.67
N PHE A 119 -14.79 -5.85 10.39
CA PHE A 119 -15.93 -5.84 9.48
C PHE A 119 -16.83 -7.04 9.74
N LYS A 120 -18.12 -6.78 9.99
CA LYS A 120 -19.14 -7.81 10.25
C LYS A 120 -19.79 -8.37 8.98
N TYR A 121 -19.30 -7.94 7.83
CA TYR A 121 -19.78 -8.28 6.49
C TYR A 121 -18.62 -8.06 5.51
N PRO A 122 -18.64 -8.67 4.33
CA PRO A 122 -17.67 -8.35 3.29
C PRO A 122 -17.76 -6.87 2.91
N ILE A 123 -16.63 -6.24 2.57
CA ILE A 123 -16.60 -4.87 2.08
C ILE A 123 -15.68 -4.73 0.86
N VAL A 124 -15.81 -3.61 0.16
CA VAL A 124 -14.78 -3.11 -0.76
C VAL A 124 -14.20 -1.83 -0.16
N LEU A 125 -12.97 -1.88 0.34
CA LEU A 125 -12.26 -0.70 0.84
C LEU A 125 -11.88 0.20 -0.34
N LEU A 126 -12.37 1.43 -0.35
CA LEU A 126 -12.13 2.40 -1.42
C LEU A 126 -10.97 3.31 -1.09
N GLY A 127 -10.90 3.78 0.15
CA GLY A 127 -9.92 4.79 0.52
C GLY A 127 -10.18 5.38 1.90
N GLY A 128 -9.60 6.55 2.12
CA GLY A 128 -9.79 7.28 3.35
C GLY A 128 -9.04 8.62 3.40
N ASP A 129 -9.33 9.40 4.44
CA ASP A 129 -8.68 10.66 4.74
C ASP A 129 -8.06 10.63 6.13
N LEU A 130 -6.76 10.88 6.20
CA LEU A 130 -6.07 11.16 7.46
C LEU A 130 -6.10 12.67 7.72
N TYR A 131 -6.75 13.10 8.80
CA TYR A 131 -6.79 14.51 9.19
C TYR A 131 -5.54 14.87 10.01
N LEU A 132 -4.78 15.85 9.52
CA LEU A 132 -3.52 16.27 10.08
C LEU A 132 -3.64 17.56 10.90
N ASP A 133 -2.98 17.55 12.06
CA ASP A 133 -2.71 18.72 12.90
C ASP A 133 -1.22 19.14 12.78
N PRO A 134 -0.84 20.42 12.98
CA PRO A 134 0.57 20.83 12.97
C PRO A 134 1.46 20.02 13.92
N ASP A 135 0.91 19.59 15.06
CA ASP A 135 1.61 18.78 16.04
C ASP A 135 1.84 17.35 15.57
N MET A 136 1.30 16.94 14.43
CA MET A 136 1.54 15.60 13.87
C MET A 136 2.80 15.51 13.00
N LYS A 137 3.48 16.63 12.72
CA LYS A 137 4.66 16.63 11.87
C LYS A 137 5.77 15.73 12.44
N GLY A 138 6.28 14.83 11.62
CA GLY A 138 7.31 13.85 11.97
C GLY A 138 6.79 12.50 12.48
N ASP A 139 5.48 12.36 12.67
CA ASP A 139 4.86 11.09 13.04
C ASP A 139 4.73 10.15 11.84
N SER A 140 4.34 8.90 12.10
CA SER A 140 4.04 7.95 11.04
C SER A 140 2.72 7.22 11.23
N VAL A 141 2.10 6.83 10.11
CA VAL A 141 0.84 6.10 10.06
C VAL A 141 0.98 4.88 9.15
N LYS A 142 0.41 3.74 9.54
CA LYS A 142 0.29 2.54 8.70
C LYS A 142 -1.12 1.98 8.83
N CYS A 143 -1.70 1.50 7.73
CA CYS A 143 -2.96 0.77 7.77
C CYS A 143 -2.75 -0.65 7.27
N ILE A 144 -3.19 -1.60 8.07
CA ILE A 144 -3.04 -3.04 7.83
C ILE A 144 -4.44 -3.63 7.80
N VAL A 145 -4.67 -4.57 6.89
CA VAL A 145 -5.88 -5.40 6.93
C VAL A 145 -5.49 -6.85 7.12
N HIS A 146 -6.04 -7.41 8.19
CA HIS A 146 -5.92 -8.80 8.62
C HIS A 146 -7.12 -9.59 8.08
N PHE A 147 -6.86 -10.70 7.40
CA PHE A 147 -7.90 -11.47 6.68
C PHE A 147 -8.48 -12.63 7.50
N ALA A 148 -7.79 -13.05 8.56
CA ALA A 148 -8.18 -14.18 9.39
C ALA A 148 -7.62 -13.99 10.81
N PRO A 149 -8.13 -14.69 11.83
CA PRO A 149 -7.39 -14.82 13.08
C PRO A 149 -6.01 -15.41 12.75
N ASP A 150 -4.95 -14.68 13.11
CA ASP A 150 -3.53 -14.95 12.90
C ASP A 150 -2.93 -14.74 11.50
N ASP A 151 -3.71 -14.37 10.48
CA ASP A 151 -3.26 -14.11 9.10
C ASP A 151 -2.46 -15.23 8.43
N VAL A 152 -2.49 -16.45 8.98
CA VAL A 152 -1.75 -17.59 8.43
C VAL A 152 -2.45 -18.05 7.16
N VAL A 153 -1.75 -17.97 6.04
CA VAL A 153 -2.28 -18.31 4.71
C VAL A 153 -1.65 -19.57 4.11
N GLY A 154 -0.62 -20.11 4.75
CA GLY A 154 0.09 -21.29 4.28
C GLY A 154 1.37 -21.56 5.05
N TYR A 155 2.25 -22.37 4.45
CA TYR A 155 3.56 -22.68 4.99
C TYR A 155 4.63 -22.74 3.90
N VAL A 156 5.89 -22.58 4.31
CA VAL A 156 7.07 -22.69 3.46
C VAL A 156 7.28 -24.15 3.07
N SER A 157 7.20 -24.45 1.77
CA SER A 157 7.31 -25.81 1.25
C SER A 157 8.75 -26.28 1.06
N ALA A 158 9.69 -25.36 0.90
CA ALA A 158 11.12 -25.65 0.79
C ALA A 158 11.95 -24.57 1.51
N PRO A 159 13.08 -24.93 2.14
CA PRO A 159 13.91 -23.95 2.84
C PRO A 159 14.35 -22.81 1.90
N ALA A 160 14.46 -21.61 2.45
CA ALA A 160 14.93 -20.42 1.74
C ALA A 160 16.16 -19.85 2.44
N ASP A 161 17.22 -19.62 1.66
CA ASP A 161 18.49 -19.10 2.17
C ASP A 161 18.43 -17.57 2.40
N THR A 162 19.26 -17.10 3.35
CA THR A 162 19.52 -15.67 3.53
C THR A 162 19.99 -15.05 2.21
N GLY A 163 19.41 -13.90 1.85
CA GLY A 163 19.73 -13.19 0.62
C GLY A 163 18.92 -13.63 -0.61
N SER A 164 18.17 -14.74 -0.53
CA SER A 164 17.20 -15.09 -1.58
C SER A 164 16.10 -14.02 -1.67
N ASN A 165 15.53 -13.82 -2.86
CA ASN A 165 14.41 -12.90 -3.09
C ASN A 165 13.09 -13.63 -3.36
N TYR A 166 13.00 -14.91 -3.02
CA TYR A 166 11.76 -15.66 -3.11
C TYR A 166 11.65 -16.70 -2.01
N VAL A 167 10.40 -17.06 -1.70
CA VAL A 167 10.04 -18.19 -0.84
C VAL A 167 9.13 -19.14 -1.59
N GLU A 168 9.32 -20.44 -1.42
CA GLU A 168 8.41 -21.47 -1.94
C GLU A 168 7.36 -21.78 -0.88
N VAL A 169 6.08 -21.67 -1.25
CA VAL A 169 4.95 -21.93 -0.35
C VAL A 169 4.13 -23.13 -0.83
N ASN A 170 3.35 -23.73 0.06
CA ASN A 170 2.43 -24.79 -0.32
C ASN A 170 1.43 -24.33 -1.40
N ALA A 171 1.09 -25.22 -2.33
CA ALA A 171 0.26 -24.91 -3.48
C ALA A 171 -1.10 -24.29 -3.09
N ASP A 172 -1.70 -24.74 -1.99
CA ASP A 172 -3.01 -24.27 -1.54
C ASP A 172 -3.02 -22.77 -1.20
N ALA A 173 -1.91 -22.22 -0.67
CA ALA A 173 -1.79 -20.79 -0.37
C ALA A 173 -1.92 -19.92 -1.63
N ILE A 174 -1.42 -20.43 -2.76
CA ILE A 174 -1.49 -19.77 -4.07
C ILE A 174 -2.82 -20.05 -4.77
N GLN A 175 -3.28 -21.30 -4.78
CA GLN A 175 -4.49 -21.72 -5.47
C GLN A 175 -5.75 -21.07 -4.89
N ASN A 176 -5.81 -20.94 -3.56
CA ASN A 176 -6.90 -20.25 -2.89
C ASN A 176 -6.76 -18.72 -2.92
N LYS A 177 -5.71 -18.20 -3.58
CA LYS A 177 -5.43 -16.77 -3.76
C LYS A 177 -5.42 -16.02 -2.42
N TYR A 178 -4.74 -16.57 -1.42
CA TYR A 178 -4.56 -15.89 -0.15
C TYR A 178 -3.38 -14.92 -0.16
N ILE A 179 -2.43 -15.12 -1.09
CA ILE A 179 -1.28 -14.24 -1.30
C ILE A 179 -1.50 -13.45 -2.58
N TRP A 180 -1.42 -12.12 -2.48
CA TRP A 180 -1.52 -11.21 -3.62
C TRP A 180 -0.28 -10.35 -3.76
N LYS A 181 -0.09 -9.79 -4.95
CA LYS A 181 0.91 -8.74 -5.16
C LYS A 181 0.63 -7.57 -4.21
N SER A 182 1.69 -6.94 -3.73
CA SER A 182 1.69 -5.84 -2.76
C SER A 182 1.22 -6.20 -1.35
N TYR A 183 0.99 -7.48 -1.05
CA TYR A 183 0.75 -7.89 0.34
C TYR A 183 2.09 -8.08 1.04
N GLU A 184 2.14 -7.74 2.33
CA GLU A 184 3.31 -7.98 3.17
C GLU A 184 3.27 -9.40 3.73
N LEU A 185 4.40 -10.09 3.66
CA LEU A 185 4.56 -11.46 4.14
C LEU A 185 5.48 -11.50 5.36
N THR A 186 5.14 -12.39 6.28
CA THR A 186 5.97 -12.73 7.45
C THR A 186 6.06 -14.24 7.57
N ALA A 187 7.27 -14.79 7.69
CA ALA A 187 7.46 -16.18 8.07
C ALA A 187 7.49 -16.31 9.59
N VAL A 188 6.80 -17.32 10.13
CA VAL A 188 6.75 -17.60 11.57
C VAL A 188 7.29 -19.00 11.82
N ASN A 189 8.31 -19.08 12.64
CA ASN A 189 8.87 -20.36 13.06
C ASN A 189 7.91 -21.06 14.04
N PRO A 190 7.41 -22.27 13.74
CA PRO A 190 6.47 -22.98 14.60
C PRO A 190 7.09 -23.43 15.93
N ASP A 191 8.41 -23.63 16.01
CA ASP A 191 9.07 -24.19 17.19
C ASP A 191 9.26 -23.17 18.31
N ASN A 192 9.54 -21.92 17.95
CA ASN A 192 9.87 -20.86 18.89
C ASN A 192 9.05 -19.57 18.73
N GLY A 193 8.14 -19.53 17.75
CA GLY A 193 7.30 -18.37 17.46
C GLY A 193 8.04 -17.18 16.86
N GLN A 194 9.29 -17.33 16.40
CA GLN A 194 10.07 -16.22 15.84
C GLN A 194 9.46 -15.73 14.52
N HIS A 195 9.23 -14.42 14.42
CA HIS A 195 8.74 -13.75 13.22
C HIS A 195 9.91 -13.23 12.37
N THR A 196 9.87 -13.51 11.08
CA THR A 196 10.80 -12.98 10.07
C THR A 196 10.00 -12.23 9.03
N ALA A 197 10.11 -10.90 9.00
CA ALA A 197 9.49 -10.07 7.97
C ALA A 197 10.16 -10.38 6.61
N LEU A 198 9.35 -10.72 5.62
CA LEU A 198 9.83 -11.08 4.27
C LEU A 198 9.74 -9.92 3.29
N GLY A 199 9.02 -8.86 3.65
CA GLY A 199 8.70 -7.76 2.75
C GLY A 199 7.46 -8.04 1.93
N GLU A 200 7.36 -7.41 0.77
CA GLU A 200 6.16 -7.45 -0.05
C GLU A 200 6.24 -8.46 -1.18
N CYS A 201 5.13 -9.12 -1.50
CA CYS A 201 4.99 -9.93 -2.70
C CYS A 201 5.00 -9.05 -3.98
N ILE A 202 5.99 -9.22 -4.84
CA ILE A 202 6.07 -8.50 -6.13
C ILE A 202 5.47 -9.32 -7.29
N LYS A 203 5.60 -10.64 -7.26
CA LYS A 203 5.05 -11.56 -8.25
C LYS A 203 4.99 -12.99 -7.71
N ILE A 204 4.14 -13.80 -8.33
CA ILE A 204 3.98 -15.22 -8.04
C ILE A 204 4.26 -16.00 -9.33
N VAL A 205 5.13 -17.01 -9.28
CA VAL A 205 5.42 -17.92 -10.40
C VAL A 205 5.37 -19.36 -9.88
N GLY A 206 4.34 -20.11 -10.26
CA GLY A 206 4.06 -21.40 -9.63
C GLY A 206 3.86 -21.23 -8.13
N ASN A 207 4.64 -21.98 -7.35
CA ASN A 207 4.63 -21.91 -5.88
C ASN A 207 5.63 -20.91 -5.29
N LYS A 208 6.36 -20.16 -6.14
CA LYS A 208 7.34 -19.16 -5.70
C LYS A 208 6.68 -17.80 -5.55
N VAL A 209 6.75 -17.25 -4.34
CA VAL A 209 6.42 -15.87 -4.05
C VAL A 209 7.71 -15.06 -4.05
N TYR A 210 7.83 -14.14 -5.00
CA TYR A 210 8.98 -13.24 -5.07
C TYR A 210 8.74 -12.00 -4.22
N LEU A 211 9.79 -11.57 -3.53
CA LEU A 211 9.77 -10.51 -2.53
C LEU A 211 10.46 -9.25 -3.06
N ASP A 212 10.06 -8.09 -2.54
CA ASP A 212 10.69 -6.81 -2.89
C ASP A 212 12.05 -6.59 -2.23
N SER A 213 12.36 -7.36 -1.19
CA SER A 213 13.60 -7.32 -0.43
C SER A 213 14.20 -8.73 -0.27
N PRO A 214 15.53 -8.87 -0.15
CA PRO A 214 16.16 -10.15 0.18
C PRO A 214 15.75 -10.65 1.56
N ILE A 215 15.62 -11.96 1.70
CA ILE A 215 15.29 -12.64 2.95
C ILE A 215 16.43 -12.39 3.97
N PRO A 216 16.13 -11.81 5.15
CA PRO A 216 17.16 -11.37 6.09
C PRO A 216 17.82 -12.52 6.85
N ASN A 217 17.11 -13.63 7.07
CA ASN A 217 17.59 -14.81 7.78
C ASN A 217 17.06 -16.08 7.11
N SER A 218 17.82 -17.18 7.16
CA SER A 218 17.39 -18.46 6.61
C SER A 218 16.06 -18.92 7.18
N ILE A 219 15.17 -19.40 6.32
CA ILE A 219 13.82 -19.85 6.67
C ILE A 219 13.73 -21.35 6.39
N GLY A 220 13.28 -22.12 7.38
CA GLY A 220 13.10 -23.56 7.23
C GLY A 220 11.82 -23.92 6.48
N ALA A 221 11.81 -25.12 5.89
CA ALA A 221 10.54 -25.74 5.47
C ALA A 221 9.63 -25.94 6.69
N GLY A 222 8.32 -25.78 6.50
CA GLY A 222 7.32 -25.89 7.56
C GLY A 222 7.06 -24.59 8.34
N PHE A 223 7.81 -23.51 8.09
CA PHE A 223 7.50 -22.19 8.68
C PHE A 223 6.13 -21.73 8.19
N TYR A 224 5.29 -21.19 9.07
CA TYR A 224 4.01 -20.62 8.67
C TYR A 224 4.23 -19.32 7.91
N ILE A 225 3.43 -19.06 6.89
CA ILE A 225 3.39 -17.78 6.18
C ILE A 225 2.16 -17.02 6.64
N LYS A 226 2.40 -15.86 7.25
CA LYS A 226 1.40 -14.83 7.50
C LYS A 226 1.39 -13.83 6.35
N CYS A 227 0.21 -13.37 5.96
CA CYS A 227 0.05 -12.43 4.86
C CYS A 227 -1.02 -11.39 5.19
N VAL A 228 -0.66 -10.11 5.07
CA VAL A 228 -1.57 -8.98 5.34
C VAL A 228 -1.61 -8.05 4.14
N ALA A 229 -2.76 -7.41 3.92
CA ALA A 229 -2.83 -6.30 2.99
C ALA A 229 -2.37 -5.03 3.71
N VAL A 230 -1.60 -4.18 3.00
CA VAL A 230 -1.18 -2.88 3.51
C VAL A 230 -1.67 -1.79 2.56
N PRO A 231 -2.96 -1.39 2.65
CA PRO A 231 -3.53 -0.37 1.79
C PRO A 231 -2.84 0.99 1.96
N ILE A 232 -2.30 1.26 3.15
CA ILE A 232 -1.54 2.47 3.45
C ILE A 232 -0.16 2.03 3.97
N PRO A 233 0.89 2.10 3.12
CA PRO A 233 2.25 1.87 3.59
C PRO A 233 2.63 2.93 4.61
N ILE A 234 3.75 2.74 5.31
CA ILE A 234 4.22 3.69 6.34
C ILE A 234 4.29 5.10 5.74
N LEU A 235 3.36 5.94 6.17
CA LEU A 235 3.18 7.32 5.74
C LEU A 235 3.80 8.22 6.81
N HIS A 236 4.84 8.95 6.44
CA HIS A 236 5.42 9.97 7.30
C HIS A 236 4.68 11.29 7.15
N VAL A 237 4.21 11.85 8.26
CA VAL A 237 3.47 13.12 8.28
C VAL A 237 4.47 14.26 8.08
N THR A 238 4.49 14.84 6.88
CA THR A 238 5.45 15.87 6.49
C THR A 238 4.86 17.28 6.40
N SER A 239 3.54 17.41 6.29
CA SER A 239 2.83 18.70 6.17
C SER A 239 2.16 19.13 7.47
N THR A 240 1.93 20.44 7.60
CA THR A 240 1.12 21.05 8.66
C THR A 240 -0.26 21.40 8.11
N VAL A 241 -1.32 20.92 8.77
CA VAL A 241 -2.75 21.16 8.49
C VAL A 241 -3.24 20.68 7.12
N GLY A 242 -4.21 19.76 7.10
CA GLY A 242 -4.87 19.28 5.88
C GLY A 242 -5.37 17.85 6.03
N SER A 243 -5.90 17.26 4.97
CA SER A 243 -6.13 15.81 4.89
C SER A 243 -5.14 15.17 3.92
N ILE A 244 -4.70 13.95 4.24
CA ILE A 244 -4.05 13.07 3.28
C ILE A 244 -5.11 12.10 2.79
N ARG A 245 -5.49 12.26 1.52
CA ARG A 245 -6.40 11.36 0.83
C ARG A 245 -5.66 10.12 0.34
N ILE A 246 -6.28 8.97 0.56
CA ILE A 246 -5.76 7.64 0.24
C ILE A 246 -6.80 6.96 -0.63
N GLY A 247 -6.38 6.45 -1.80
CA GLY A 247 -7.26 5.70 -2.71
C GLY A 247 -8.05 6.54 -3.74
N ASP A 248 -7.77 7.85 -3.86
CA ASP A 248 -8.48 8.72 -4.80
C ASP A 248 -8.30 8.30 -6.27
N GLY A 249 -9.36 8.42 -7.06
CA GLY A 249 -9.32 8.26 -8.52
C GLY A 249 -9.27 6.82 -9.05
N THR A 250 -9.42 5.80 -8.21
CA THR A 250 -9.45 4.41 -8.69
C THR A 250 -10.90 3.91 -8.81
N THR A 251 -11.23 3.26 -9.93
CA THR A 251 -12.52 2.55 -10.12
C THR A 251 -12.56 1.20 -9.39
N ARG A 252 -11.57 0.93 -8.52
CA ARG A 252 -11.24 -0.38 -7.97
C ARG A 252 -10.88 -0.25 -6.50
N GLY A 253 -11.72 -0.73 -5.60
CA GLY A 253 -11.35 -0.91 -4.21
C GLY A 253 -10.80 -2.31 -3.91
N ALA A 254 -10.24 -2.48 -2.72
CA ALA A 254 -9.72 -3.75 -2.24
C ALA A 254 -10.83 -4.53 -1.49
N PHE A 255 -11.15 -5.72 -1.98
CA PHE A 255 -12.13 -6.60 -1.31
C PHE A 255 -11.58 -7.11 0.01
N MET A 256 -12.39 -6.96 1.07
CA MET A 256 -12.13 -7.52 2.38
C MET A 256 -13.26 -8.49 2.75
N PRO A 257 -12.98 -9.76 3.07
CA PRO A 257 -14.00 -10.70 3.50
C PRO A 257 -14.60 -10.31 4.86
N GLU A 258 -15.77 -10.86 5.16
CA GLU A 258 -16.37 -10.81 6.50
C GLU A 258 -15.38 -11.29 7.56
N GLY A 259 -15.36 -10.62 8.71
CA GLY A 259 -14.46 -10.94 9.81
C GLY A 259 -13.07 -10.33 9.68
N SER A 260 -12.73 -9.69 8.55
CA SER A 260 -11.46 -8.98 8.39
C SER A 260 -11.32 -7.87 9.41
N VAL A 261 -10.11 -7.65 9.90
CA VAL A 261 -9.78 -6.58 10.85
C VAL A 261 -8.92 -5.55 10.15
N LEU A 262 -9.41 -4.31 10.07
CA LEU A 262 -8.58 -3.18 9.69
C LEU A 262 -7.94 -2.59 10.93
N GLU A 263 -6.63 -2.46 10.92
CA GLU A 263 -5.82 -1.90 11.99
C GLU A 263 -5.09 -0.66 11.48
N LEU A 264 -5.32 0.47 12.16
CA LEU A 264 -4.56 1.69 11.96
C LEU A 264 -3.51 1.79 13.07
N GLN A 265 -2.26 1.88 12.65
CA GLN A 265 -1.10 2.06 13.52
C GLN A 265 -0.61 3.51 13.40
N TYR A 266 -0.53 4.20 14.52
CA TYR A 266 -0.02 5.57 14.59
C TYR A 266 1.17 5.66 15.54
N THR A 267 2.30 6.21 15.08
CA THR A 267 3.50 6.39 15.91
C THR A 267 3.70 7.86 16.23
N ASN A 268 3.44 8.22 17.49
CA ASN A 268 3.73 9.54 18.03
C ASN A 268 5.23 9.72 18.29
N ASN A 269 5.93 10.42 17.40
CA ASN A 269 7.38 10.59 17.50
C ASN A 269 7.80 11.83 18.29
N ASN A 270 6.90 12.79 18.48
CA ASN A 270 7.21 14.05 19.15
C ASN A 270 6.59 14.21 20.54
N LYS A 271 5.97 13.16 21.08
CA LYS A 271 5.50 13.06 22.48
C LYS A 271 4.43 14.08 22.88
N LYS A 272 3.72 14.68 21.93
CA LYS A 272 2.59 15.58 22.22
C LYS A 272 1.28 14.81 22.32
N ALA A 273 0.36 15.28 23.14
CA ALA A 273 -1.01 14.75 23.17
C ALA A 273 -1.75 15.12 21.88
N LYS A 274 -2.43 14.16 21.24
CA LYS A 274 -3.04 14.36 19.91
C LYS A 274 -4.33 13.58 19.77
N LYS A 275 -5.17 14.08 18.86
CA LYS A 275 -6.34 13.37 18.35
C LYS A 275 -6.15 13.16 16.86
N VAL A 276 -5.93 11.92 16.45
CA VAL A 276 -5.67 11.55 15.06
C VAL A 276 -6.97 10.97 14.50
N GLY A 277 -7.61 11.74 13.61
CA GLY A 277 -8.82 11.31 12.92
C GLY A 277 -8.48 10.64 11.59
N PHE A 278 -9.06 9.48 11.35
CA PHE A 278 -8.96 8.76 10.08
C PHE A 278 -10.36 8.43 9.57
N MET A 279 -10.78 9.06 8.48
CA MET A 279 -11.99 8.67 7.77
C MET A 279 -11.65 7.53 6.82
N MET A 280 -12.48 6.49 6.78
CA MET A 280 -12.42 5.43 5.79
C MET A 280 -13.70 5.40 4.97
N GLU A 281 -13.56 4.97 3.72
CA GLU A 281 -14.64 4.84 2.77
C GLU A 281 -14.66 3.43 2.21
N TYR A 282 -15.85 2.83 2.19
CA TYR A 282 -16.01 1.48 1.67
C TYR A 282 -17.43 1.24 1.12
N TYR A 283 -17.54 0.27 0.22
CA TYR A 283 -18.82 -0.32 -0.14
C TYR A 283 -19.12 -1.54 0.73
N VAL A 284 -20.39 -1.68 1.13
CA VAL A 284 -20.95 -2.89 1.72
C VAL A 284 -21.71 -3.68 0.67
#